data_AF-A0A2S1LG02-F1
#
_entry.id   AF-A0A2S1LG02-F1
#
_cell.length_a   1.000
_cell.length_b   1.000
_cell.length_c   1.000
_cell.angle_alpha   90.00
_cell.angle_beta   90.00
_cell.angle_gamma   90.00
#
_symmetry.space_group_name_H-M   'P 1'
#
loop_
_entity.id
_entity.type
_entity.pdbx_description
1 polymer ?
#
loop_
_entity_poly.entity_id
_entity_poly.type
_entity_poly.pdbx_seq_one_letter_code
_entity_poly.pdbx_strand_id
1 'polypeptide(L)' 'MRTDRYRLAIYNNGKKQKMMLYDHLKDPHETVNIAEESPKIIAELLPLVKNRNNGYLTQIK' A
#
# COMPACT_ATOMS: atom_id res chain seq x y z
N MET A 1 1.22 2.30 5.33
CA MET A 1 2.68 2.22 5.54
C MET A 1 3.33 3.35 4.79
N ARG A 2 4.22 4.10 5.45
CA ARG A 2 5.01 5.15 4.82
C ARG A 2 6.49 4.83 5.05
N THR A 3 7.26 4.90 3.99
CA THR A 3 8.72 4.88 3.97
C THR A 3 9.20 6.24 3.49
N ASP A 4 10.51 6.45 3.40
CA ASP A 4 11.07 7.70 2.87
C ASP A 4 10.65 7.96 1.41
N ARG A 5 10.41 6.89 0.63
CA ARG A 5 10.05 6.99 -0.79
C ARG A 5 8.60 6.65 -1.09
N TYR A 6 8.06 5.60 -0.48
CA TYR A 6 6.75 5.05 -0.85
C TYR A 6 5.72 5.21 0.24
N ARG A 7 4.48 5.49 -0.18
CA ARG A 7 3.28 5.33 0.64
C ARG A 7 2.42 4.20 0.10
N LEU A 8 2.23 3.17 0.91
CA LEU A 8 1.24 2.11 0.67
C LEU A 8 0.03 2.32 1.58
N ALA A 9 -1.14 2.49 0.98
CA ALA A 9 -2.42 2.53 1.67
C ALA A 9 -3.33 1.40 1.18
N ILE A 10 -4.11 0.84 2.10
CA ILE A 10 -5.05 -0.24 1.82
C ILE A 10 -6.41 0.23 2.32
N TYR A 11 -7.37 0.30 1.40
CA TYR A 11 -8.75 0.65 1.69
C TYR A 11 -9.62 -0.59 1.52
N ASN A 12 -10.49 -0.86 2.49
CA ASN A 12 -11.47 -1.93 2.42
C ASN A 12 -12.83 -1.37 2.85
N ASN A 13 -13.86 -1.54 2.01
CA ASN A 13 -15.22 -1.10 2.29
C ASN A 13 -16.19 -2.25 2.62
N GLY A 14 -15.67 -3.43 2.96
CA GLY A 14 -16.44 -4.64 3.23
C GLY A 14 -16.91 -5.39 1.96
N LYS A 15 -16.80 -4.79 0.78
CA LYS A 15 -17.12 -5.44 -0.51
C LYS A 15 -15.88 -5.70 -1.36
N LYS A 16 -14.96 -4.73 -1.39
CA LYS A 16 -13.73 -4.78 -2.16
C LYS A 16 -12.61 -4.13 -1.39
N GLN A 17 -11.41 -4.67 -1.59
CA GLN A 17 -10.18 -4.08 -1.14
C GLN A 17 -9.50 -3.38 -2.32
N LYS A 18 -8.99 -2.18 -2.07
CA LYS A 18 -8.19 -1.40 -3.03
C LYS A 18 -6.83 -1.10 -2.42
N MET A 19 -5.78 -1.40 -3.17
CA MET A 19 -4.41 -1.01 -2.83
C MET A 19 -4.06 0.29 -3.57
N MET A 20 -3.37 1.17 -2.86
CA MET A 20 -2.91 2.45 -3.40
C MET A 20 -1.44 2.60 -3.04
N LEU A 21 -0.60 2.79 -4.06
CA LEU A 21 0.83 2.98 -3.91
C LEU A 21 1.23 4.28 -4.59
N TYR A 22 2.02 5.10 -3.89
CA TYR A 22 2.51 6.38 -4.38
C TYR A 22 4.03 6.46 -4.18
N ASP A 23 4.75 6.99 -5.18
CA ASP A 23 6.20 7.27 -5.14
C ASP A 23 6.42 8.76 -4.83
N HIS A 24 6.65 9.08 -3.55
CA HIS A 24 6.78 10.45 -3.06
C HIS A 24 7.99 11.20 -3.64
N LEU A 25 9.00 10.48 -4.16
CA LEU A 25 10.14 11.13 -4.82
C LEU A 25 9.79 11.64 -6.23
N LYS A 26 8.88 10.96 -6.92
CA LYS A 26 8.44 11.33 -8.29
C LYS A 26 7.14 12.14 -8.29
N ASP A 27 6.30 11.88 -7.30
CA ASP A 27 4.98 12.47 -7.13
C ASP A 27 4.81 12.88 -5.64
N PRO A 28 5.42 14.00 -5.22
CA PRO A 28 5.39 14.45 -3.83
C PRO A 28 3.98 14.70 -3.30
N HIS A 29 3.03 14.98 -4.20
CA HIS A 29 1.63 15.25 -3.89
C HIS A 29 0.74 14.01 -3.96
N GLU A 30 1.29 12.82 -4.24
CA GLU A 30 0.59 11.53 -4.22
C GLU A 30 -0.69 11.54 -5.10
N THR A 31 -0.55 12.12 -6.30
CA THR A 31 -1.62 12.28 -7.29
C THR A 31 -1.83 11.05 -8.17
N VAL A 32 -0.82 10.18 -8.33
CA VAL A 32 -0.85 9.03 -9.23
C VAL A 32 -0.72 7.72 -8.45
N ASN A 33 -1.76 6.87 -8.52
CA ASN A 33 -1.71 5.53 -7.95
C ASN A 33 -1.00 4.56 -8.89
N ILE A 34 0.18 4.08 -8.49
CA ILE A 34 1.03 3.15 -9.27
C ILE A 34 0.98 1.70 -8.76
N ALA A 35 -0.06 1.33 -7.98
CA ALA A 35 -0.14 0.00 -7.36
C ALA A 35 -0.10 -1.16 -8.38
N GLU A 36 -0.80 -1.03 -9.51
CA GLU A 36 -0.87 -2.07 -10.55
C GLU A 36 0.44 -2.17 -11.35
N GLU A 37 1.18 -1.07 -11.46
CA GLU A 37 2.43 -0.98 -12.21
C GLU A 37 3.65 -1.48 -11.41
N SER A 38 3.51 -1.57 -10.09
CA SER A 38 4.62 -1.84 -9.16
C SER A 38 4.37 -3.03 -8.21
N PRO A 39 4.05 -4.24 -8.73
CA PRO A 39 3.71 -5.39 -7.89
C PRO A 39 4.85 -5.83 -6.95
N LYS A 40 6.10 -5.61 -7.35
CA LYS A 40 7.27 -5.92 -6.51
C LYS A 40 7.31 -5.07 -5.24
N ILE A 41 7.04 -3.77 -5.35
CA ILE A 41 7.03 -2.85 -4.21
C ILE A 41 5.86 -3.17 -3.28
N ILE A 42 4.70 -3.56 -3.83
CA ILE A 42 3.58 -4.06 -3.03
C ILE A 42 4.01 -5.27 -2.20
N ALA A 43 4.65 -6.26 -2.82
CA ALA A 43 5.08 -7.49 -2.14
C ALA A 43 6.07 -7.21 -0.99
N GLU A 44 6.95 -6.22 -1.13
CA GLU A 44 7.90 -5.81 -0.08
C GLU A 44 7.22 -5.07 1.08
N LEU A 45 6.29 -4.16 0.79
CA LEU A 45 5.67 -3.31 1.80
C LEU A 45 4.49 -3.96 2.52
N LEU A 46 3.77 -4.88 1.86
CA LEU A 46 2.57 -5.50 2.41
C LEU A 46 2.81 -6.26 3.74
N PRO A 47 3.88 -7.07 3.91
CA PRO A 47 4.19 -7.70 5.19
C PRO A 47 4.38 -6.68 6.32
N LEU A 48 5.01 -5.55 6.03
CA LEU A 48 5.25 -4.49 7.01
C LEU A 48 3.95 -3.81 7.44
N VAL A 49 2.99 -3.66 6.52
CA VAL A 49 1.63 -3.19 6.83
C VAL A 49 0.92 -4.19 7.76
N LYS A 50 0.98 -5.49 7.45
CA LYS A 50 0.33 -6.55 8.24
C LYS A 50 0.87 -6.60 9.67
N ASN A 51 2.19 -6.48 9.83
CA ASN A 51 2.85 -6.49 11.13
C ASN A 51 2.48 -5.29 11.99
N ARG A 52 2.42 -4.08 11.42
CA ARG A 52 2.06 -2.86 12.17
C ARG A 52 0.58 -2.76 12.54
N ASN A 53 -0.29 -3.49 11.84
CA ASN A 53 -1.72 -3.44 12.10
C ASN A 53 -2.21 -4.61 12.97
N ASN A 54 -1.33 -5.24 13.78
CA ASN A 54 -1.63 -6.38 14.64
C ASN A 54 -2.43 -7.50 13.95
N GLY A 55 -2.22 -7.71 12.65
CA GLY A 55 -2.97 -8.71 11.89
C GLY A 55 -4.43 -8.36 11.57
N TYR A 56 -4.93 -7.13 11.77
CA TYR A 56 -6.28 -6.74 11.29
C TYR A 56 -6.42 -6.82 9.76
N LEU A 57 -5.29 -6.80 9.05
CA LEU A 57 -5.20 -6.99 7.60
C LEU A 57 -4.83 -8.44 7.22
N THR A 58 -5.02 -9.41 8.13
CA THR A 58 -4.80 -10.84 7.84
C THR A 58 -5.79 -11.41 6.84
N GLN A 59 -6.92 -10.74 6.59
CA GLN A 59 -7.90 -11.16 5.59
C GLN A 59 -7.53 -10.77 4.15
N ILE A 60 -6.35 -10.18 3.93
CA ILE A 60 -5.83 -9.92 2.58
C ILE A 60 -5.39 -11.26 1.96
N LYS A 61 -6.34 -11.91 1.27
CA LYS A 61 -6.09 -13.00 0.31
C LYS A 61 -5.76 -12.42 -1.06
#